data_AF-A0A2G5BAU2-F1
#
_entry.id   AF-A0A2G5BAU2-F1
#
_cell.length_a   1.000
_cell.length_b   1.000
_cell.length_c   1.000
_cell.angle_alpha   90.00
_cell.angle_beta   90.00
_cell.angle_gamma   90.00
#
_symmetry.space_group_name_H-M   'P 1'
#
loop_
_entity.id
_entity.type
_entity.pdbx_description
1 polymer ?
#
loop_
_entity_poly.entity_id
_entity_poly.type
_entity_poly.pdbx_seq_one_letter_code
_entity_poly.pdbx_strand_id
1 'polypeptide(L)'
;PIPGKGLRRMLIEQGFRVLRIDEFKTSTWCLYCGEEKLEKFIDDNNPRPHRRAETPVIRSHAVLCFNNIKCIGRMIDYVTGWLCPRIIDRDLAACLNFRHIVDRLREHGSVSEHFMHPRRAGNVLAVAPDDGSPTRHQRTE
;
A
#
# COMPACT_ATOMS: atom_id res chain seq x y z
N PRO A 1 1.27 -23.05 3.21
CA PRO A 1 2.29 -22.25 3.94
C PRO A 1 2.12 -20.75 3.65
N ILE A 2 2.05 -19.88 4.67
CA ILE A 2 1.98 -18.43 4.44
C ILE A 2 3.40 -17.93 4.10
N PRO A 3 3.63 -17.30 2.94
CA PRO A 3 4.94 -16.76 2.58
C PRO A 3 5.50 -15.85 3.69
N GLY A 4 6.79 -16.01 4.00
CA GLY A 4 7.49 -15.17 4.97
C GLY A 4 7.02 -15.31 6.43
N LYS A 5 6.24 -16.33 6.81
CA LYS A 5 5.85 -16.53 8.23
C LYS A 5 7.07 -16.76 9.14
N GLY A 6 8.02 -17.59 8.71
CA GLY A 6 9.25 -17.88 9.45
C GLY A 6 10.12 -16.63 9.63
N LEU A 7 10.39 -15.93 8.53
CA LEU A 7 11.18 -14.68 8.54
C LEU A 7 10.58 -13.62 9.47
N ARG A 8 9.26 -13.42 9.39
CA ARG A 8 8.57 -12.46 10.28
C ARG A 8 8.70 -12.85 11.74
N ARG A 9 8.56 -14.14 12.07
CA ARG A 9 8.73 -14.63 13.44
C ARG A 9 10.15 -14.37 13.94
N MET A 10 11.14 -14.73 13.15
CA MET A 10 12.56 -14.49 13.45
C MET A 10 12.85 -13.00 13.71
N LEU A 11 12.35 -12.10 12.86
CA LEU A 11 12.54 -10.66 13.05
C LEU A 11 11.88 -10.14 14.34
N ILE A 12 10.68 -10.63 14.67
CA ILE A 12 10.00 -10.27 15.92
C ILE A 12 10.77 -10.79 17.14
N GLU A 13 11.26 -12.03 17.10
CA GLU A 13 12.08 -12.63 18.18
C GLU A 13 13.37 -11.84 18.43
N GLN A 14 13.94 -11.23 17.39
CA GLN A 14 15.10 -10.34 17.49
C GLN A 14 14.74 -8.91 17.93
N GLY A 15 13.48 -8.63 18.25
CA GLY A 15 13.01 -7.32 18.71
C GLY A 15 12.73 -6.31 17.59
N PHE A 16 12.77 -6.70 16.32
CA PHE A 16 12.41 -5.80 15.22
C PHE A 16 10.90 -5.59 15.15
N ARG A 17 10.50 -4.32 14.93
CA ARG A 17 9.11 -3.98 14.63
C ARG A 17 8.76 -4.38 13.19
N VAL A 18 8.02 -5.47 13.05
CA VAL A 18 7.56 -5.97 11.75
C VAL A 18 6.17 -5.42 11.42
N LEU A 19 6.06 -4.69 10.30
CA LEU A 19 4.80 -4.14 9.79
C LEU A 19 4.34 -4.93 8.56
N ARG A 20 3.03 -5.20 8.48
CA ARG A 20 2.42 -5.89 7.33
C ARG A 20 1.70 -4.89 6.45
N ILE A 21 2.32 -4.58 5.33
CA ILE A 21 1.79 -3.68 4.30
C ILE A 21 0.93 -4.48 3.32
N ASP A 22 -0.11 -3.84 2.81
CA ASP A 22 -0.98 -4.34 1.74
C ASP A 22 -0.41 -3.90 0.37
N GLU A 23 0.28 -4.82 -0.29
CA GLU A 23 0.91 -4.62 -1.61
C GLU A 23 -0.10 -4.23 -2.70
N PHE A 24 -1.33 -4.74 -2.59
CA PHE A 24 -2.36 -4.40 -3.56
C PHE A 24 -2.77 -2.93 -3.39
N LYS A 25 -2.86 -2.46 -2.15
CA LYS A 25 -3.14 -1.05 -1.89
C LYS A 25 -1.97 -0.14 -2.24
N THR A 26 -0.72 -0.53 -1.94
CA THR A 26 0.44 0.29 -2.37
C THR A 26 0.53 0.42 -3.88
N SER A 27 0.04 -0.56 -4.64
CA SER A 27 0.00 -0.48 -6.10
C SER A 27 -1.29 0.12 -6.68
N THR A 28 -2.22 0.59 -5.85
CA THR A 28 -3.50 1.17 -6.33
C THR A 28 -3.89 2.47 -5.64
N TRP A 29 -3.14 2.91 -4.64
CA TRP A 29 -3.44 4.12 -3.88
C TRP A 29 -2.86 5.36 -4.53
N CYS A 30 -3.67 6.41 -4.64
CA CYS A 30 -3.23 7.71 -5.10
C CYS A 30 -2.47 8.47 -4.00
N LEU A 31 -1.21 8.80 -4.28
CA LEU A 31 -0.38 9.61 -3.37
C LEU A 31 -0.73 11.09 -3.34
N TYR A 32 -1.39 11.60 -4.38
CA TYR A 32 -1.60 13.03 -4.54
C TYR A 32 -2.88 13.52 -3.86
N CYS A 33 -3.99 12.79 -3.98
CA CYS A 33 -5.22 13.13 -3.29
C CYS A 33 -5.39 12.41 -1.95
N GLY A 34 -4.73 11.27 -1.73
CA GLY A 34 -4.84 10.50 -0.49
C GLY A 34 -6.23 9.92 -0.20
N GLU A 35 -7.17 9.99 -1.15
CA GLU A 35 -8.60 9.72 -0.90
C GLU A 35 -9.15 8.51 -1.68
N GLU A 36 -8.57 8.13 -2.82
CA GLU A 36 -9.18 7.11 -3.70
C GLU A 36 -8.20 6.07 -4.27
N LYS A 37 -8.76 4.89 -4.58
CA LYS A 37 -8.12 3.87 -5.43
C LYS A 37 -8.09 4.40 -6.86
N LEU A 38 -6.91 4.40 -7.47
CA LEU A 38 -6.72 4.71 -8.88
C LEU A 38 -7.62 3.83 -9.75
N GLU A 39 -8.13 4.40 -10.84
CA GLU A 39 -8.87 3.61 -11.81
C GLU A 39 -7.91 2.59 -12.44
N LYS A 40 -8.30 1.32 -12.34
CA LYS A 40 -7.43 0.17 -12.63
C LYS A 40 -7.28 -0.11 -14.13
N PHE A 41 -8.07 0.56 -14.96
CA PHE A 41 -8.22 0.20 -16.35
C PHE A 41 -8.34 1.44 -17.22
N ILE A 42 -7.45 1.54 -18.20
CA ILE A 42 -7.56 2.50 -19.28
C ILE A 42 -7.98 1.73 -20.53
N ASP A 43 -8.99 2.24 -21.20
CA ASP A 43 -9.41 1.76 -22.51
C ASP A 43 -8.54 2.48 -23.55
N ASP A 44 -7.55 1.75 -24.07
CA ASP A 44 -6.61 2.26 -25.07
C ASP A 44 -6.91 1.65 -26.44
N ASN A 45 -6.53 2.36 -27.50
CA ASN A 45 -6.56 1.80 -28.85
C ASN A 45 -5.72 0.53 -28.90
N ASN A 46 -6.23 -0.51 -29.56
CA ASN A 46 -5.51 -1.77 -29.68
C ASN A 46 -4.14 -1.53 -30.32
N PRO A 47 -3.02 -1.82 -29.61
CA PRO A 47 -1.68 -1.58 -30.13
C PRO A 47 -1.37 -2.48 -31.33
N ARG A 48 -2.15 -3.54 -31.58
CA ARG A 48 -1.99 -4.45 -32.72
C ARG A 48 -2.82 -3.94 -33.90
N PRO A 49 -2.22 -3.31 -34.93
CA PRO A 49 -2.98 -2.66 -36.00
C PRO A 49 -3.91 -3.62 -36.75
N HIS A 50 -3.43 -4.84 -37.01
CA HIS A 50 -4.20 -5.88 -37.71
C HIS A 50 -5.42 -6.38 -36.93
N ARG A 51 -5.49 -6.15 -35.61
CA ARG A 51 -6.65 -6.53 -34.78
C ARG A 51 -7.60 -5.38 -34.50
N ARG A 52 -7.30 -4.15 -34.94
CA ARG A 52 -8.13 -2.96 -34.65
C ARG A 52 -9.52 -3.04 -35.28
N ALA A 53 -9.66 -3.71 -36.42
CA ALA A 53 -10.96 -3.88 -37.07
C ALA A 53 -11.92 -4.76 -36.24
N GLU A 54 -11.38 -5.79 -35.57
CA GLU A 54 -12.16 -6.75 -34.77
C GLU A 54 -12.27 -6.33 -33.30
N THR A 55 -11.19 -5.78 -32.75
CA THR A 55 -11.04 -5.38 -31.35
C THR A 55 -10.38 -4.00 -31.32
N PRO A 56 -11.14 -2.91 -31.52
CA PRO A 56 -10.58 -1.57 -31.65
C PRO A 56 -9.98 -1.04 -30.34
N VAL A 57 -10.55 -1.43 -29.21
CA VAL A 57 -10.19 -0.96 -27.87
C VAL A 57 -9.72 -2.14 -27.01
N ILE A 58 -8.61 -1.97 -26.30
CA ILE A 58 -8.10 -2.92 -25.31
C ILE A 58 -8.06 -2.26 -23.95
N ARG A 59 -8.56 -3.01 -22.97
CA ARG A 59 -8.48 -2.65 -21.56
C ARG A 59 -7.07 -2.95 -21.02
N SER A 60 -6.30 -1.92 -20.69
CA SER A 60 -4.98 -2.06 -20.08
C SER A 60 -5.09 -2.28 -18.58
N HIS A 61 -4.38 -3.29 -18.06
CA HIS A 61 -4.37 -3.65 -16.63
C HIS A 61 -3.11 -3.19 -15.89
N ALA A 62 -2.08 -2.78 -16.63
CA ALA A 62 -0.79 -2.35 -16.08
C ALA A 62 -0.76 -0.87 -15.71
N VAL A 63 -1.74 -0.13 -16.22
CA VAL A 63 -1.75 1.33 -16.20
C VAL A 63 -2.88 1.83 -15.31
N LEU A 64 -2.56 2.84 -14.51
CA LEU A 64 -3.47 3.47 -13.56
C LEU A 64 -3.78 4.90 -13.97
N CYS A 65 -5.06 5.25 -13.95
CA CYS A 65 -5.53 6.58 -14.28
C CYS A 65 -5.93 7.35 -13.02
N PHE A 66 -5.48 8.60 -12.92
CA PHE A 66 -5.92 9.53 -11.89
C PHE A 66 -7.16 10.29 -12.37
N ASN A 67 -8.35 9.79 -12.05
CA ASN A 67 -9.62 10.45 -12.43
C ASN A 67 -10.08 11.52 -11.43
N ASN A 68 -9.36 11.69 -10.32
CA ASN A 68 -9.69 12.68 -9.34
C ASN A 68 -9.26 14.08 -9.82
N ILE A 69 -10.18 15.06 -9.81
CA ILE A 69 -9.94 16.45 -10.24
C ILE A 69 -8.74 17.08 -9.50
N LYS A 70 -8.53 16.74 -8.22
CA LYS A 70 -7.36 17.19 -7.43
C LYS A 70 -6.02 16.71 -8.02
N CYS A 71 -6.04 15.63 -8.80
CA CYS A 71 -4.85 15.00 -9.40
C CYS A 71 -4.68 15.34 -10.90
N ILE A 72 -5.79 15.55 -11.62
CA ILE A 72 -5.84 15.94 -13.04
C ILE A 72 -5.17 17.32 -13.27
N GLY A 73 -5.27 18.23 -12.29
CA GLY A 73 -4.73 19.59 -12.36
C GLY A 73 -3.20 19.77 -12.40
N ARG A 74 -2.41 18.69 -12.32
CA ARG A 74 -0.94 18.78 -12.21
C ARG A 74 -0.19 18.58 -13.52
N MET A 75 -0.88 18.27 -14.62
CA MET A 75 -0.27 18.11 -15.93
C MET A 75 -1.16 18.74 -17.00
N ILE A 76 -0.64 19.76 -17.67
CA ILE A 76 -1.24 20.35 -18.87
C ILE A 76 -0.68 19.57 -20.06
N ASP A 77 -1.56 19.02 -20.90
CA ASP A 77 -1.14 18.49 -22.19
C ASP A 77 -0.71 19.66 -23.09
N TYR A 78 0.54 19.64 -23.52
CA TYR A 78 1.14 20.70 -24.34
C TYR A 78 0.56 20.77 -25.76
N VAL A 79 -0.14 19.72 -26.21
CA VAL A 79 -0.82 19.63 -27.50
C VAL A 79 -2.24 20.17 -27.42
N THR A 80 -2.99 19.78 -26.39
CA THR A 80 -4.43 20.10 -26.29
C THR A 80 -4.75 21.28 -25.36
N GLY A 81 -3.79 21.71 -24.52
CA GLY A 81 -4.00 22.76 -23.51
C GLY A 81 -4.96 22.36 -22.39
N TRP A 82 -5.41 21.10 -22.37
CA TRP A 82 -6.34 20.57 -21.38
C TRP A 82 -5.61 19.91 -20.21
N LEU A 83 -6.28 19.88 -19.06
CA LEU A 83 -5.83 19.10 -17.92
C LEU A 83 -6.02 17.61 -18.25
N CYS A 84 -4.93 16.87 -18.31
CA CYS A 84 -4.98 15.45 -18.60
C CYS A 84 -4.85 14.64 -17.31
N PRO A 85 -5.66 13.58 -17.15
CA PRO A 85 -5.42 12.57 -16.13
C PRO A 85 -3.98 12.11 -16.22
N ARG A 86 -3.27 12.17 -15.10
CA ARG A 86 -1.94 11.57 -15.05
C ARG A 86 -2.13 10.07 -15.27
N ILE A 87 -1.30 9.50 -16.12
CA ILE A 87 -1.25 8.06 -16.34
C ILE A 87 0.06 7.58 -15.74
N ILE A 88 0.00 6.60 -14.83
CA ILE A 88 1.21 5.98 -14.28
C ILE A 88 1.15 4.48 -14.38
N ASP A 89 2.32 3.87 -14.53
CA ASP A 89 2.47 2.44 -14.37
C ASP A 89 2.26 2.02 -12.91
N ARG A 90 1.74 0.81 -12.72
CA ARG A 90 1.45 0.22 -11.42
C ARG A 90 2.68 0.05 -10.54
N ASP A 91 3.84 -0.29 -11.11
CA ASP A 91 5.09 -0.44 -10.38
C ASP A 91 5.60 0.94 -9.92
N LEU A 92 5.48 1.95 -10.78
CA LEU A 92 5.80 3.33 -10.40
C LEU A 92 4.91 3.79 -9.22
N ALA A 93 3.61 3.48 -9.25
CA ALA A 93 2.72 3.76 -8.13
C ALA A 93 3.19 3.08 -6.84
N ALA A 94 3.57 1.79 -6.93
CA ALA A 94 4.07 1.03 -5.79
C ALA A 94 5.37 1.63 -5.22
N CYS A 95 6.34 1.95 -6.08
CA CYS A 95 7.61 2.56 -5.68
C CYS A 95 7.41 3.90 -4.95
N LEU A 96 6.57 4.78 -5.50
CA LEU A 96 6.26 6.06 -4.87
C LEU A 96 5.55 5.86 -3.53
N ASN A 97 4.63 4.89 -3.42
CA ASN A 97 3.92 4.59 -2.17
C ASN A 97 4.87 4.01 -1.11
N PHE A 98 5.80 3.13 -1.48
CA PHE A 98 6.82 2.63 -0.57
C PHE A 98 7.74 3.74 -0.06
N ARG A 99 8.18 4.64 -0.94
CA ARG A 99 8.95 5.81 -0.53
C ARG A 99 8.19 6.63 0.51
N HIS A 100 6.92 6.96 0.23
CA HIS A 100 6.09 7.71 1.17
C HIS A 100 5.94 7.00 2.53
N ILE A 101 5.77 5.68 2.54
CA ILE A 101 5.71 4.89 3.77
C ILE A 101 7.02 4.99 4.57
N VAL A 102 8.17 4.88 3.91
CA VAL A 102 9.48 4.98 4.54
C VAL A 102 9.72 6.38 5.12
N ASP A 103 9.37 7.43 4.36
CA ASP A 103 9.53 8.82 4.81
C ASP A 103 8.66 9.08 6.05
N ARG A 104 7.38 8.65 6.03
CA ARG A 104 6.46 8.80 7.18
C ARG A 104 6.91 7.99 8.40
N LEU A 105 7.49 6.81 8.20
CA LEU A 105 8.06 6.02 9.29
C LEU A 105 9.24 6.73 9.96
N ARG A 106 10.08 7.42 9.19
CA ARG A 106 11.22 8.18 9.70
C ARG A 106 10.77 9.44 10.44
N GLU A 107 9.76 10.13 9.92
CA GLU A 107 9.27 11.40 10.47
C GLU A 107 8.37 11.20 11.70
N HIS A 108 7.46 10.23 11.66
CA HIS A 108 6.38 10.09 12.65
C HIS A 108 6.32 8.72 13.32
N GLY A 109 7.21 7.79 12.98
CA GLY A 109 7.22 6.44 13.57
C GLY A 109 5.97 5.61 13.26
N SER A 110 5.15 5.99 12.28
CA SER A 110 3.90 5.31 11.96
C SER A 110 3.65 5.20 10.45
N VAL A 111 2.92 4.15 10.06
CA VAL A 111 2.46 3.92 8.68
C VAL A 111 0.99 4.26 8.64
N SER A 112 0.55 4.91 7.56
CA SER A 112 -0.86 5.18 7.35
C SER A 112 -1.67 3.88 7.32
N GLU A 113 -2.81 3.86 8.02
CA GLU A 113 -3.71 2.71 8.12
C GLU A 113 -4.18 2.21 6.75
N HIS A 114 -4.24 3.10 5.76
CA HIS A 114 -4.61 2.74 4.39
C HIS A 114 -3.71 1.63 3.84
N PHE A 115 -2.41 1.69 4.08
CA PHE A 115 -1.45 0.71 3.59
C PHE A 115 -1.32 -0.51 4.49
N MET A 116 -1.93 -0.51 5.67
CA MET A 116 -1.85 -1.65 6.57
C MET A 116 -2.78 -2.75 6.09
N HIS A 117 -2.28 -3.98 6.13
CA HIS A 117 -3.13 -5.14 5.90
C HIS A 117 -4.13 -5.23 7.06
N PRO A 118 -5.45 -5.37 6.79
CA PRO A 118 -6.43 -5.55 7.86
C PRO A 118 -5.99 -6.69 8.76
N ARG A 119 -5.87 -6.43 10.07
CA ARG A 119 -5.74 -7.50 11.05
C ARG A 119 -7.05 -8.26 10.97
N ARG A 120 -7.01 -9.54 10.60
CA ARG A 120 -8.17 -10.39 10.87
C ARG A 120 -8.38 -10.34 12.38
N ALA A 121 -9.55 -9.92 12.84
CA ALA A 121 -9.95 -10.08 14.24
C ALA A 121 -9.94 -11.58 14.52
N GLY A 122 -8.85 -12.05 15.10
CA GLY A 122 -8.49 -13.45 15.13
C GLY A 122 -7.22 -13.57 15.94
N ASN A 123 -7.43 -13.82 17.23
CA ASN A 123 -6.45 -13.93 18.31
C ASN A 123 -6.22 -12.60 19.04
N VAL A 124 -7.16 -12.32 19.94
CA VAL A 124 -6.84 -11.71 21.24
C VAL A 124 -5.55 -12.37 21.72
N LEU A 125 -4.48 -11.58 21.89
CA LEU A 125 -3.39 -12.01 22.77
C LEU A 125 -4.05 -12.26 24.11
N ALA A 126 -4.17 -13.53 24.51
CA ALA A 126 -4.47 -13.86 25.89
C ALA A 126 -3.42 -13.12 26.71
N VAL A 127 -3.84 -12.07 27.41
CA VAL A 127 -3.05 -11.45 28.47
C VAL A 127 -2.79 -12.59 29.45
N ALA A 128 -1.53 -12.99 29.58
CA ALA A 128 -1.14 -13.91 30.64
C ALA A 128 -1.59 -13.26 31.96
N PRO A 129 -2.18 -14.03 32.89
CA PRO A 129 -2.50 -13.50 34.21
C PRO A 129 -1.22 -12.90 34.79
N ASP A 130 -1.37 -11.73 35.40
CA ASP A 130 -0.31 -11.03 36.11
C ASP A 130 0.21 -11.98 37.20
N ASP A 131 1.34 -12.64 36.95
CA ASP A 131 2.05 -13.41 37.97
C ASP A 131 2.59 -12.37 38.96
N GLY A 132 1.82 -12.22 40.04
CA GLY A 132 2.04 -11.26 41.10
C GLY A 132 3.50 -11.21 41.54
N SER A 133 3.93 -10.00 41.89
CA SER A 133 5.27 -9.71 42.38
C SER A 133 5.71 -10.71 43.47
N PRO A 134 6.96 -11.21 43.43
CA PRO A 134 7.41 -12.18 44.41
C PRO A 134 7.49 -11.52 45.78
N THR A 135 6.63 -12.00 46.69
CA THR A 135 6.64 -11.63 48.11
C THR A 135 8.01 -11.94 48.70
N ARG A 136 8.72 -10.88 49.06
CA ARG A 136 10.02 -10.93 49.73
C ARG A 136 9.79 -11.47 51.15
N HIS A 137 9.96 -12.77 51.36
CA HIS A 137 10.05 -13.34 52.71
C HIS A 137 11.31 -12.79 53.39
N GLN A 138 11.10 -11.83 54.29
CA GLN A 138 12.09 -11.51 55.31
C GLN A 138 12.20 -12.73 56.23
N ARG A 139 13.40 -13.30 56.30
CA ARG A 139 13.74 -14.27 57.34
C ARG A 139 14.42 -13.49 58.46
N THR A 140 13.70 -13.32 59.55
CA THR A 140 14.22 -12.87 60.84
C THR A 140 14.86 -14.05 61.57
N GLU A 141 15.95 -13.72 62.25
CA GLU A 141 16.77 -14.49 63.21
C GLU A 141 17.71 -15.58 62.66
#